data_AF-A0A3E4Z749-F1
#
_entry.id   AF-A0A3E4Z749-F1
#
_cell.length_a   1.000
_cell.length_b   1.000
_cell.length_c   1.000
_cell.angle_alpha   90.00
_cell.angle_beta   90.00
_cell.angle_gamma   90.00
#
_symmetry.space_group_name_H-M   'P 1'
#
loop_
_entity.id
_entity.type
_entity.pdbx_description
1 polymer ?
#
loop_
_entity_poly.entity_id
_entity_poly.type
_entity_poly.pdbx_seq_one_letter_code
_entity_poly.pdbx_strand_id
1 'polypeptide(L)'
;MNEQRHSCFLKVSDYYKKYFEIKYGTPVRFPQNSLLGVYMKTHLFRDADFSGITDFSYNEVAFHLKPQKSLFTAQFKMLTEKEKEDYLELEMPESVCKFSGEVKVDKFFHLNINGSKKIRNELKREFWYDFARFHDDCIFRANRMGEHVTSEDVMSDFIVLYDIDMKRFESMMRYWWRIKSRMKSDIKVRKEELESRTGRICIYTP
;
A
#
# COMPACT_ATOMS: atom_id res chain seq x y z
N MET A 1 6.54 30.26 -9.40
CA MET A 1 7.11 28.99 -9.89
C MET A 1 6.40 27.88 -9.15
N ASN A 2 5.53 27.12 -9.81
CA ASN A 2 4.91 25.96 -9.17
C ASN A 2 6.01 24.90 -9.03
N GLU A 3 6.47 24.66 -7.80
CA GLU A 3 7.32 23.52 -7.48
C GLU A 3 6.61 22.26 -7.98
N GLN A 4 7.20 21.63 -8.98
CA GLN A 4 6.69 20.39 -9.55
C GLN A 4 6.86 19.32 -8.47
N ARG A 5 5.74 18.97 -7.82
CA ARG A 5 5.70 17.96 -6.75
C ARG A 5 6.16 16.62 -7.33
N HIS A 6 7.03 15.93 -6.60
CA HIS A 6 7.64 14.68 -7.03
C HIS A 6 6.60 13.57 -6.89
N SER A 7 6.13 13.02 -8.01
CA SER A 7 5.11 11.97 -8.01
C SER A 7 5.64 10.65 -8.57
N CYS A 8 5.17 9.54 -8.01
CA CYS A 8 5.38 8.18 -8.53
C CYS A 8 4.03 7.55 -8.90
N PHE A 9 3.95 6.88 -10.05
CA PHE A 9 2.73 6.23 -10.51
C PHE A 9 2.80 4.72 -10.29
N LEU A 10 1.85 4.18 -9.53
CA LEU A 10 1.82 2.77 -9.14
C LEU A 10 0.55 2.08 -9.62
N LYS A 11 0.70 1.01 -10.39
CA LYS A 11 -0.44 0.18 -10.82
C LYS A 11 -0.93 -0.69 -9.67
N VAL A 12 -2.16 -0.44 -9.22
CA VAL A 12 -2.87 -1.17 -8.17
C VAL A 12 -4.26 -1.55 -8.66
N SER A 13 -4.98 -2.42 -7.93
CA SER A 13 -6.40 -2.67 -8.23
C SER A 13 -7.23 -1.42 -7.96
N ASP A 14 -8.26 -1.19 -8.76
CA ASP A 14 -9.09 0.03 -8.72
C ASP A 14 -9.67 0.32 -7.33
N TYR A 15 -10.01 -0.71 -6.55
CA TYR A 15 -10.54 -0.53 -5.20
C TYR A 15 -9.49 -0.03 -4.20
N TYR A 16 -8.21 -0.42 -4.37
CA TYR A 16 -7.13 0.20 -3.60
C TYR A 16 -6.94 1.64 -4.04
N LYS A 17 -6.97 1.89 -5.36
CA LYS A 17 -6.82 3.24 -5.90
C LYS A 17 -7.86 4.19 -5.30
N LYS A 18 -9.15 3.86 -5.43
CA LYS A 18 -10.27 4.64 -4.89
C LYS A 18 -10.15 4.90 -3.39
N TYR A 19 -9.83 3.85 -2.62
CA TYR A 19 -9.62 3.97 -1.19
C TYR A 19 -8.54 5.00 -0.83
N PHE A 20 -7.36 4.89 -1.45
CA PHE A 20 -6.24 5.79 -1.13
C PHE A 20 -6.49 7.22 -1.60
N GLU A 21 -7.14 7.41 -2.75
CA GLU A 21 -7.52 8.73 -3.26
C GLU A 21 -8.54 9.44 -2.35
N ILE A 22 -9.54 8.73 -1.84
CA ILE A 22 -10.53 9.33 -0.92
C ILE A 22 -9.91 9.60 0.45
N LYS A 23 -9.07 8.69 0.94
CA LYS A 23 -8.46 8.82 2.27
C LYS A 23 -7.40 9.91 2.35
N TYR A 24 -6.59 10.06 1.30
CA TYR A 24 -5.38 10.91 1.33
C TYR A 24 -5.32 11.97 0.22
N GLY A 25 -6.32 12.01 -0.67
CA GLY A 25 -6.37 12.91 -1.81
C GLY A 25 -5.58 12.42 -3.02
N THR A 26 -5.59 13.24 -4.07
CA THR A 26 -4.83 13.02 -5.31
C THR A 26 -3.92 14.23 -5.57
N PRO A 27 -2.58 14.05 -5.66
CA PRO A 27 -1.83 12.81 -5.43
C PRO A 27 -1.95 12.34 -3.99
N VAL A 28 -1.82 11.02 -3.78
CA VAL A 28 -1.90 10.38 -2.47
C VAL A 28 -0.73 10.81 -1.61
N ARG A 29 -1.04 11.46 -0.49
CA ARG A 29 -0.06 11.96 0.49
C ARG A 29 -0.18 11.22 1.80
N PHE A 30 0.81 10.39 2.08
CA PHE A 30 0.86 9.72 3.37
C PHE A 30 1.28 10.70 4.48
N PRO A 31 0.55 10.76 5.60
CA PRO A 31 0.96 11.53 6.76
C PRO A 31 2.37 11.12 7.22
N GLN A 32 3.18 12.07 7.67
CA GLN A 32 4.59 11.80 8.03
C GLN A 32 4.75 10.78 9.17
N ASN A 33 3.73 10.66 10.00
CA ASN A 33 3.63 9.72 11.12
C ASN A 33 2.88 8.43 10.78
N SER A 34 2.37 8.27 9.55
CA SER A 34 1.80 6.98 9.13
C SER A 34 2.90 5.95 8.91
N LEU A 35 2.58 4.67 9.10
CA LEU A 35 3.53 3.58 8.87
C LEU A 35 4.14 3.67 7.47
N LEU A 36 3.31 3.95 6.47
CA LEU A 36 3.75 4.07 5.08
C LEU A 36 4.56 5.35 4.84
N GLY A 37 4.21 6.47 5.48
CA GLY A 37 4.98 7.70 5.41
C GLY A 37 6.38 7.53 6.02
N VAL A 38 6.48 6.86 7.16
CA VAL A 38 7.76 6.48 7.78
C VAL A 38 8.52 5.50 6.89
N TYR A 39 7.84 4.48 6.35
CA TYR A 39 8.45 3.50 5.45
C TYR A 39 9.05 4.19 4.22
N MET A 40 8.29 5.08 3.55
CA MET A 40 8.79 5.86 2.43
C MET A 40 9.99 6.73 2.85
N LYS A 41 9.90 7.47 3.96
CA LYS A 41 11.01 8.31 4.43
C LYS A 41 12.29 7.57 4.82
N THR A 42 12.22 6.26 5.12
CA THR A 42 13.36 5.53 5.71
C THR A 42 13.90 4.40 4.82
N HIS A 43 13.05 3.76 4.00
CA HIS A 43 13.39 2.57 3.23
C HIS A 43 13.56 2.85 1.73
N LEU A 44 13.19 4.04 1.24
CA LEU A 44 13.38 4.42 -0.16
C LEU A 44 14.84 4.44 -0.64
N PHE A 45 15.83 4.40 0.26
CA PHE A 45 17.26 4.39 -0.12
C PHE A 45 18.13 3.38 0.63
N ARG A 46 17.63 2.73 1.69
CA ARG A 46 18.41 1.76 2.47
C ARG A 46 18.53 0.39 1.79
N ASP A 47 17.75 0.19 0.73
CA ASP A 47 17.55 -1.10 0.12
C ASP A 47 17.99 -0.98 -1.35
N ALA A 48 18.89 -1.89 -1.79
CA ALA A 48 19.47 -1.87 -3.15
C ALA A 48 18.37 -1.98 -4.24
N ASP A 49 17.21 -2.48 -3.85
CA ASP A 49 15.98 -2.48 -4.63
C ASP A 49 15.35 -1.10 -4.84
N PHE A 50 15.93 -0.02 -4.30
CA PHE A 50 15.50 1.36 -4.57
C PHE A 50 16.67 2.25 -4.99
N SER A 51 17.91 1.73 -5.02
CA SER A 51 19.12 2.45 -5.40
C SER A 51 19.33 2.49 -6.93
N GLY A 52 18.30 2.94 -7.65
CA GLY A 52 18.35 3.18 -9.09
C GLY A 52 17.80 4.56 -9.40
N ILE A 53 18.52 5.61 -9.01
CA ILE A 53 18.30 6.95 -9.58
C ILE A 53 18.92 6.91 -10.98
N THR A 54 18.11 6.55 -11.96
CA THR A 54 18.39 6.79 -13.38
C THR A 54 17.07 7.15 -14.06
N ASP A 55 17.16 7.90 -15.15
CA ASP A 55 16.03 8.12 -16.05
C ASP A 55 15.34 6.78 -16.38
N PHE A 56 14.03 6.84 -16.66
CA PHE A 56 13.19 5.78 -17.27
C PHE A 56 12.33 4.89 -16.34
N SER A 57 11.07 4.76 -16.79
CA SER A 57 9.89 4.14 -16.18
C SER A 57 9.79 2.62 -16.41
N TYR A 58 9.06 1.90 -15.55
CA TYR A 58 8.68 0.50 -15.77
C TYR A 58 7.29 0.33 -16.40
N ASN A 59 7.27 -0.30 -17.59
CA ASN A 59 6.17 -1.11 -18.11
C ASN A 59 6.59 -2.58 -17.95
N GLU A 60 5.69 -3.46 -17.49
CA GLU A 60 5.88 -4.91 -17.33
C GLU A 60 6.40 -5.61 -18.61
N VAL A 61 6.10 -5.04 -19.79
CA VAL A 61 6.60 -5.50 -21.10
C VAL A 61 8.12 -5.29 -21.26
N ALA A 62 8.71 -4.27 -20.64
CA ALA A 62 10.13 -3.93 -20.78
C ALA A 62 11.06 -4.95 -20.10
N PHE A 63 10.56 -5.76 -19.17
CA PHE A 63 11.38 -6.73 -18.43
C PHE A 63 11.52 -8.08 -19.14
N HIS A 64 10.66 -8.37 -20.12
CA HIS A 64 10.73 -9.60 -20.92
C HIS A 64 11.53 -9.44 -22.22
N LEU A 65 11.98 -8.23 -22.55
CA LEU A 65 12.89 -7.99 -23.66
C LEU A 65 14.33 -8.29 -23.21
N LYS A 66 14.95 -9.31 -23.82
CA LYS A 66 16.37 -9.60 -23.62
C LYS A 66 17.20 -8.32 -23.84
N PRO A 67 18.20 -8.05 -23.00
CA PRO A 67 18.95 -6.80 -23.04
C PRO A 67 19.68 -6.67 -24.37
N GLN A 68 19.18 -5.80 -25.25
CA GLN A 68 19.95 -5.38 -26.42
C GLN A 68 20.96 -4.31 -25.99
N LYS A 69 22.20 -4.53 -26.40
CA LYS A 69 23.36 -3.68 -26.16
C LYS A 69 23.10 -2.25 -26.66
N SER A 70 22.80 -1.33 -25.75
CA SER A 70 23.10 0.11 -25.83
C SER A 70 22.56 0.77 -24.57
N LEU A 71 23.45 1.21 -23.68
CA LEU A 71 23.09 1.89 -22.43
C LEU A 71 22.49 3.29 -22.63
N PHE A 72 22.38 3.80 -23.87
CA PHE A 72 22.07 5.21 -24.11
C PHE A 72 21.04 5.51 -25.21
N THR A 73 20.36 4.51 -25.79
CA THR A 73 19.35 4.77 -26.85
C THR A 73 18.14 3.83 -26.81
N ALA A 74 17.60 3.55 -25.62
CA ALA A 74 16.23 3.06 -25.57
C ALA A 74 15.30 4.29 -25.56
N GLN A 75 14.56 4.49 -26.66
CA GLN A 75 13.43 5.42 -26.69
C GLN A 75 12.34 4.85 -25.77
N PHE A 76 12.32 5.28 -24.52
CA PHE A 76 11.32 4.88 -23.54
C PHE A 76 10.06 5.73 -23.68
N LYS A 77 8.90 5.07 -23.71
CA LYS A 77 7.59 5.72 -23.83
C LYS A 77 7.17 6.25 -22.46
N MET A 78 7.15 7.58 -22.28
CA MET A 78 6.48 8.22 -21.13
C MET A 78 5.00 7.81 -21.10
N LEU A 79 4.46 7.56 -19.90
CA LEU A 79 3.02 7.37 -19.74
C LEU A 79 2.31 8.62 -20.27
N THR A 80 1.39 8.40 -21.19
CA THR A 80 0.45 9.43 -21.63
C THR A 80 -0.45 9.84 -20.45
N GLU A 81 -0.99 11.06 -20.46
CA GLU A 81 -1.92 11.50 -19.41
C GLU A 81 -3.08 10.51 -19.23
N LYS A 82 -3.58 9.95 -20.34
CA LYS A 82 -4.61 8.90 -20.32
C LYS A 82 -4.14 7.61 -19.63
N GLU A 83 -2.90 7.20 -19.82
CA GLU A 83 -2.36 6.03 -19.12
C GLU A 83 -2.17 6.31 -17.63
N LYS A 84 -1.85 7.56 -17.22
CA LYS A 84 -1.70 7.92 -15.80
C LYS A 84 -3.03 7.82 -15.04
N GLU A 85 -4.16 8.02 -15.70
CA GLU A 85 -5.50 7.86 -15.11
C GLU A 85 -5.75 6.45 -14.58
N ASP A 86 -5.03 5.43 -15.03
CA ASP A 86 -5.18 4.05 -14.54
C ASP A 86 -4.26 3.75 -13.33
N TYR A 87 -3.40 4.69 -12.94
CA TYR A 87 -2.41 4.51 -11.90
C TYR A 87 -2.80 5.28 -10.64
N LEU A 88 -2.29 4.82 -9.50
CA LEU A 88 -2.31 5.57 -8.26
C LEU A 88 -1.10 6.51 -8.27
N GLU A 89 -1.36 7.83 -8.24
CA GLU A 89 -0.31 8.83 -8.10
C GLU A 89 0.06 9.00 -6.62
N LEU A 90 1.31 8.72 -6.27
CA LEU A 90 1.86 8.84 -4.93
C LEU A 90 2.78 10.06 -4.84
N GLU A 91 2.56 10.91 -3.86
CA GLU A 91 3.50 11.98 -3.54
C GLU A 91 4.73 11.42 -2.84
N MET A 92 5.90 11.78 -3.36
CA MET A 92 7.18 11.37 -2.84
C MET A 92 7.71 12.42 -1.86
N PRO A 93 8.40 12.00 -0.79
CA PRO A 93 8.96 12.95 0.16
C PRO A 93 10.05 13.79 -0.50
N GLU A 94 10.11 15.08 -0.16
CA GLU A 94 11.13 16.02 -0.64
C GLU A 94 12.55 15.62 -0.22
N SER A 95 12.65 14.85 0.86
CA SER A 95 13.90 14.39 1.43
C SER A 95 13.77 13.02 2.07
N VAL A 96 14.90 12.29 2.10
CA VAL A 96 14.98 10.96 2.70
C VAL A 96 16.17 10.90 3.66
N CYS A 97 15.97 10.25 4.81
CA CYS A 97 17.01 10.09 5.82
C CYS A 97 17.92 8.90 5.48
N LYS A 98 19.22 9.15 5.29
CA LYS A 98 20.29 8.13 5.25
C LYS A 98 21.08 8.13 6.57
N PHE A 99 21.88 7.09 6.79
CA PHE A 99 22.79 7.03 7.94
C PHE A 99 23.79 8.21 7.95
N SER A 100 24.13 8.73 6.78
CA SER A 100 25.02 9.89 6.58
C SER A 100 24.32 11.26 6.67
N GLY A 101 23.01 11.30 6.97
CA GLY A 101 22.21 12.53 7.00
C GLY A 101 21.04 12.53 6.00
N GLU A 102 20.36 13.67 5.93
CA GLU A 102 19.20 13.88 5.05
C GLU A 102 19.64 14.19 3.62
N VAL A 103 19.02 13.53 2.63
CA VAL A 103 19.29 13.73 1.20
C VAL A 103 18.03 14.24 0.53
N LYS A 104 18.13 15.37 -0.17
CA LYS A 104 17.04 15.90 -1.00
C LYS A 104 16.78 14.97 -2.18
N VAL A 105 15.51 14.73 -2.48
CA VAL A 105 15.07 13.94 -3.62
C VAL A 105 15.03 14.86 -4.84
N ASP A 106 15.78 14.55 -5.91
CA ASP A 106 15.72 15.31 -7.16
C ASP A 106 14.48 14.94 -7.99
N LYS A 107 14.10 15.79 -8.93
CA LYS A 107 12.77 16.01 -9.54
C LYS A 107 11.97 14.80 -10.02
N PHE A 108 12.55 13.61 -10.13
CA PHE A 108 11.87 12.41 -10.62
C PHE A 108 12.20 11.17 -9.79
N PHE A 109 11.17 10.53 -9.24
CA PHE A 109 11.30 9.30 -8.47
C PHE A 109 10.57 8.16 -9.17
N HIS A 110 11.31 7.11 -9.55
CA HIS A 110 10.74 5.90 -10.10
C HIS A 110 11.17 4.70 -9.26
N LEU A 111 10.19 3.86 -8.94
CA LEU A 111 10.43 2.61 -8.24
C LEU A 111 10.82 1.55 -9.27
N ASN A 112 11.88 0.79 -9.00
CA ASN A 112 12.09 -0.44 -9.77
C ASN A 112 11.00 -1.48 -9.44
N ILE A 113 11.03 -2.65 -10.09
CA ILE A 113 10.02 -3.71 -9.87
C ILE A 113 9.93 -4.13 -8.40
N ASN A 114 11.06 -4.28 -7.73
CA ASN A 114 11.13 -4.71 -6.35
C ASN A 114 10.60 -3.64 -5.39
N GLY A 115 11.00 -2.38 -5.58
CA GLY A 115 10.48 -1.23 -4.85
C GLY A 115 8.96 -1.05 -5.05
N SER A 116 8.50 -1.18 -6.29
CA SER A 116 7.07 -1.15 -6.65
C SER A 116 6.30 -2.29 -5.98
N LYS A 117 6.87 -3.50 -5.95
CA LYS A 117 6.25 -4.66 -5.28
C LYS A 117 6.17 -4.44 -3.77
N LYS A 118 7.22 -3.91 -3.14
CA LYS A 118 7.24 -3.61 -1.71
C LYS A 118 6.19 -2.58 -1.33
N ILE A 119 6.14 -1.44 -2.04
CA ILE A 119 5.13 -0.41 -1.77
C ILE A 119 3.72 -0.92 -2.01
N ARG A 120 3.47 -1.70 -3.08
CA ARG A 120 2.15 -2.35 -3.29
C ARG A 120 1.76 -3.26 -2.12
N ASN A 121 2.70 -4.00 -1.56
CA ASN A 121 2.40 -4.87 -0.42
C ASN A 121 2.05 -4.07 0.83
N GLU A 122 2.77 -2.98 1.10
CA GLU A 122 2.46 -2.11 2.24
C GLU A 122 1.13 -1.36 2.04
N LEU A 123 0.80 -0.90 0.83
CA LEU A 123 -0.52 -0.35 0.52
C LEU A 123 -1.64 -1.36 0.77
N LYS A 124 -1.48 -2.60 0.27
CA LYS A 124 -2.44 -3.67 0.54
C LYS A 124 -2.59 -3.91 2.04
N ARG A 125 -1.47 -3.94 2.76
CA ARG A 125 -1.43 -4.17 4.20
C ARG A 125 -2.20 -3.08 4.96
N GLU A 126 -1.93 -1.81 4.66
CA GLU A 126 -2.63 -0.68 5.27
C GLU A 126 -4.14 -0.74 5.00
N PHE A 127 -4.55 -0.91 3.75
CA PHE A 127 -5.96 -1.06 3.36
C PHE A 127 -6.68 -2.11 4.21
N TRP A 128 -6.10 -3.30 4.33
CA TRP A 128 -6.76 -4.40 5.04
C TRP A 128 -6.71 -4.26 6.56
N TYR A 129 -5.70 -3.60 7.12
CA TYR A 129 -5.71 -3.24 8.54
C TYR A 129 -6.75 -2.17 8.86
N ASP A 130 -6.92 -1.19 7.99
CA ASP A 130 -7.96 -0.19 8.13
C ASP A 130 -9.35 -0.80 8.01
N PHE A 131 -9.55 -1.69 7.05
CA PHE A 131 -10.79 -2.46 6.95
C PHE A 131 -11.02 -3.33 8.20
N ALA A 132 -10.00 -4.01 8.72
CA ALA A 132 -10.15 -4.82 9.93
C ALA A 132 -10.57 -3.98 11.14
N ARG A 133 -9.97 -2.78 11.32
CA ARG A 133 -10.36 -1.84 12.39
C ARG A 133 -11.80 -1.37 12.22
N PHE A 134 -12.17 -0.96 11.02
CA PHE A 134 -13.53 -0.55 10.70
C PHE A 134 -14.53 -1.69 10.95
N HIS A 135 -14.19 -2.90 10.52
CA HIS A 135 -14.97 -4.12 10.74
C HIS A 135 -15.24 -4.35 12.22
N ASP A 136 -14.18 -4.39 13.03
CA ASP A 136 -14.31 -4.70 14.45
C ASP A 136 -15.06 -3.59 15.21
N ASP A 137 -14.87 -2.32 14.83
CA ASP A 137 -15.61 -1.19 15.40
C ASP A 137 -17.11 -1.26 15.09
N CYS A 138 -17.50 -1.59 13.85
CA CYS A 138 -18.91 -1.75 13.48
C CYS A 138 -19.56 -2.90 14.25
N ILE A 139 -18.93 -4.07 14.28
CA ILE A 139 -19.43 -5.24 15.01
C ILE A 139 -19.55 -4.95 16.51
N PHE A 140 -18.54 -4.30 17.10
CA PHE A 140 -18.55 -3.94 18.51
C PHE A 140 -19.70 -2.98 18.87
N ARG A 141 -19.91 -1.94 18.04
CA ARG A 141 -20.99 -0.96 18.26
C ARG A 141 -22.37 -1.57 18.09
N ALA A 142 -22.58 -2.37 17.03
CA ALA A 142 -23.84 -3.08 16.79
C ALA A 142 -24.19 -3.98 17.98
N ASN A 143 -23.24 -4.81 18.44
CA ASN A 143 -23.44 -5.67 19.60
C ASN A 143 -23.80 -4.89 20.87
N ARG A 144 -23.19 -3.71 21.09
CA ARG A 144 -23.51 -2.85 22.23
C ARG A 144 -24.94 -2.28 22.15
N MET A 145 -25.47 -2.11 20.95
CA MET A 145 -26.84 -1.65 20.70
C MET A 145 -27.86 -2.80 20.65
N GLY A 146 -27.42 -4.05 20.80
CA GLY A 146 -28.28 -5.23 20.65
C GLY A 146 -28.64 -5.56 19.20
N GLU A 147 -27.91 -4.98 18.24
CA GLU A 147 -28.09 -5.21 16.82
C GLU A 147 -27.11 -6.29 16.34
N HIS A 148 -27.52 -7.04 15.30
CA HIS A 148 -26.66 -8.00 14.64
C HIS A 148 -26.27 -7.46 13.26
N VAL A 149 -24.96 -7.35 13.02
CA VAL A 149 -24.38 -6.90 11.76
C VAL A 149 -23.42 -7.98 11.25
N THR A 150 -23.50 -8.28 9.96
CA THR A 150 -22.65 -9.29 9.32
C THR A 150 -21.39 -8.68 8.70
N SER A 151 -20.39 -9.50 8.39
CA SER A 151 -19.19 -9.02 7.69
C SER A 151 -19.52 -8.48 6.30
N GLU A 152 -20.56 -9.02 5.65
CA GLU A 152 -21.10 -8.58 4.37
C GLU A 152 -21.66 -7.17 4.45
N ASP A 153 -22.44 -6.87 5.51
CA ASP A 153 -22.99 -5.53 5.75
C ASP A 153 -21.86 -4.52 5.91
N VAL A 154 -20.87 -4.84 6.76
CA VAL A 154 -19.73 -3.94 6.99
C VAL A 154 -18.87 -3.76 5.74
N MET A 155 -18.69 -4.80 4.93
CA MET A 155 -18.01 -4.69 3.64
C MET A 155 -18.76 -3.77 2.67
N SER A 156 -20.08 -3.90 2.60
CA SER A 156 -20.93 -3.04 1.78
C SER A 156 -20.79 -1.57 2.21
N ASP A 157 -20.88 -1.30 3.51
CA ASP A 157 -20.72 0.05 4.07
C ASP A 157 -19.33 0.62 3.76
N PHE A 158 -18.28 -0.18 3.87
CA PHE A 158 -16.92 0.24 3.54
C PHE A 158 -16.77 0.56 2.04
N ILE A 159 -17.36 -0.26 1.17
CA ILE A 159 -17.35 -0.02 -0.28
C ILE A 159 -18.06 1.28 -0.63
N VAL A 160 -19.21 1.54 -0.01
CA VAL A 160 -19.97 2.80 -0.19
C VAL A 160 -19.19 3.99 0.34
N LEU A 161 -18.60 3.87 1.53
CA LEU A 161 -17.82 4.94 2.19
C LEU A 161 -16.65 5.41 1.32
N TYR A 162 -16.02 4.50 0.58
CA TYR A 162 -14.86 4.79 -0.26
C TYR A 162 -15.17 4.76 -1.77
N ASP A 163 -16.43 4.92 -2.18
CA ASP A 163 -16.84 4.98 -3.60
C ASP A 163 -16.18 3.90 -4.47
N ILE A 164 -16.11 2.68 -3.93
CA ILE A 164 -15.58 1.51 -4.62
C ILE A 164 -16.71 0.91 -5.46
N ASP A 165 -16.43 0.51 -6.71
CA ASP A 165 -17.44 -0.16 -7.55
C ASP A 165 -17.91 -1.45 -6.87
N MET A 166 -19.23 -1.55 -6.66
CA MET A 166 -19.89 -2.70 -6.01
C MET A 166 -19.60 -4.04 -6.71
N LYS A 167 -19.24 -4.04 -8.00
CA LYS A 167 -18.75 -5.24 -8.71
C LYS A 167 -17.51 -5.86 -8.06
N ARG A 168 -16.79 -5.11 -7.22
CA ARG A 168 -15.61 -5.60 -6.48
C ARG A 168 -15.97 -6.33 -5.18
N PHE A 169 -17.23 -6.28 -4.72
CA PHE A 169 -17.69 -6.87 -3.46
C PHE A 169 -17.24 -8.32 -3.27
N GLU A 170 -17.60 -9.22 -4.19
CA GLU A 170 -17.24 -10.64 -4.14
C GLU A 170 -15.73 -10.90 -4.12
N SER A 171 -14.97 -10.05 -4.81
CA SER A 171 -13.51 -10.12 -4.79
C SER A 171 -12.98 -9.73 -3.41
N MET A 172 -13.45 -8.61 -2.88
CA MET A 172 -13.04 -8.07 -1.59
C MET A 172 -13.41 -9.00 -0.43
N MET A 173 -14.63 -9.57 -0.43
CA MET A 173 -15.04 -10.57 0.57
C MET A 173 -14.11 -11.79 0.56
N ARG A 174 -13.79 -12.35 -0.61
CA ARG A 174 -12.85 -13.48 -0.70
C ARG A 174 -11.45 -13.14 -0.19
N TYR A 175 -10.95 -11.93 -0.46
CA TYR A 175 -9.66 -11.49 0.09
C TYR A 175 -9.74 -11.29 1.61
N TRP A 176 -10.81 -10.68 2.10
CA TRP A 176 -11.04 -10.49 3.52
C TRP A 176 -10.98 -11.80 4.30
N TRP A 177 -11.72 -12.82 3.85
CA TRP A 177 -11.71 -14.13 4.52
C TRP A 177 -10.32 -14.76 4.58
N ARG A 178 -9.53 -14.64 3.51
CA ARG A 178 -8.13 -15.12 3.49
C ARG A 178 -7.24 -14.35 4.46
N ILE A 179 -7.42 -13.03 4.54
CA ILE A 179 -6.60 -12.16 5.39
C ILE A 179 -6.96 -12.36 6.86
N LYS A 180 -8.25 -12.40 7.19
CA LYS A 180 -8.74 -12.73 8.54
C LYS A 180 -8.20 -14.08 9.02
N SER A 181 -8.24 -15.09 8.17
CA SER A 181 -7.66 -16.42 8.48
C SER A 181 -6.15 -16.35 8.75
N ARG A 182 -5.40 -15.60 7.92
CA ARG A 182 -3.96 -15.38 8.11
C ARG A 182 -3.67 -14.64 9.41
N MET A 183 -4.37 -13.53 9.68
CA MET A 183 -4.21 -12.76 10.92
C MET A 183 -4.46 -13.62 12.15
N LYS A 184 -5.49 -14.47 12.14
CA LYS A 184 -5.77 -15.42 13.21
C LYS A 184 -4.65 -16.44 13.39
N SER A 185 -4.07 -16.95 12.30
CA SER A 185 -2.91 -17.84 12.33
C SER A 185 -1.68 -17.15 12.94
N ASP A 186 -1.37 -15.92 12.53
CA ASP A 186 -0.23 -15.16 13.02
C ASP A 186 -0.36 -14.84 14.53
N ILE A 187 -1.57 -14.48 14.97
CA ILE A 187 -1.88 -14.26 16.39
C ILE A 187 -1.66 -15.54 17.19
N LYS A 188 -2.10 -16.70 16.67
CA LYS A 188 -1.93 -18.00 17.33
C LYS A 188 -0.45 -18.35 17.49
N VAL A 189 0.35 -18.23 16.43
CA VAL A 189 1.80 -18.49 16.49
C VAL A 189 2.48 -17.57 17.50
N ARG A 190 2.16 -16.27 17.47
CA ARG A 190 2.75 -15.30 18.39
C ARG A 190 2.34 -15.54 19.85
N LYS A 191 1.12 -16.03 20.07
CA LYS A 191 0.66 -16.48 21.40
C LYS A 191 1.51 -17.66 21.88
N GLU A 192 1.67 -18.69 21.07
CA GLU A 192 2.48 -19.88 21.41
C GLU A 192 3.94 -19.50 21.71
N GLU A 193 4.53 -18.58 20.94
CA GLU A 193 5.87 -18.05 21.21
C GLU A 193 5.97 -17.30 22.55
N LEU A 194 4.96 -16.49 22.87
CA LEU A 194 4.91 -15.74 24.14
C LEU A 194 4.73 -16.67 25.34
N GLU A 195 3.85 -17.67 25.23
CA GLU A 195 3.61 -18.66 26.27
C GLU A 195 4.87 -19.52 26.50
N SER A 196 5.54 -19.93 25.43
CA SER A 196 6.82 -20.64 25.50
C SER A 196 7.93 -19.82 26.17
N ARG A 197 8.03 -18.52 25.86
CA ARG A 197 9.05 -17.63 26.44
C ARG A 197 8.79 -17.26 27.89
N THR A 198 7.52 -17.06 28.25
CA THR A 198 7.15 -16.53 29.58
C THR A 198 6.75 -17.61 30.58
N GLY A 199 6.45 -18.83 30.11
CA GLY A 199 5.88 -19.91 30.93
C GLY A 199 4.47 -19.59 31.45
N ARG A 200 3.84 -18.52 30.97
CA ARG A 200 2.52 -18.05 31.40
C ARG A 200 1.54 -18.17 30.25
N ILE A 201 0.35 -18.68 30.54
CA ILE A 201 -0.75 -18.78 29.56
C ILE A 201 -1.28 -17.38 29.26
N CYS A 202 -1.39 -17.02 27.98
CA CYS A 202 -1.98 -15.77 27.52
C CYS A 202 -3.50 -15.92 27.39
N ILE A 203 -4.25 -15.10 28.16
CA ILE A 203 -5.71 -15.23 28.31
C ILE A 203 -6.49 -14.46 27.23
N TYR A 204 -5.86 -13.62 26.42
CA TYR A 204 -6.59 -12.92 25.34
C TYR A 204 -7.10 -13.93 24.29
N THR A 205 -8.41 -13.96 24.11
CA THR A 205 -9.12 -14.80 23.12
C THR A 205 -8.96 -14.18 21.72
N PRO A 206 -8.56 -14.95 20.69
CA PRO A 206 -8.55 -14.47 19.31
C PRO A 206 -9.96 -14.32 18.71
#